data_AF-A0A953CX72-F1
#
_entry.id   AF-A0A953CX72-F1
#
_cell.length_a   1.000
_cell.length_b   1.000
_cell.length_c   1.000
_cell.angle_alpha   90.00
_cell.angle_beta   90.00
_cell.angle_gamma   90.00
#
_symmetry.space_group_name_H-M   'P 1'
#
loop_
_entity.id
_entity.type
_entity.pdbx_description
1 polymer ?
#
loop_
_entity_poly.entity_id
_entity_poly.type
_entity_poly.pdbx_seq_one_letter_code
_entity_poly.pdbx_strand_id
1 'polypeptide(L)'
;MDTGILYDKHGRQLHGLAAGDISRVIGRRGTVIRCLSGLIWVTQDGDPLDHVVPAGARYCSGSSGLIVVSALRDDTRIAVYRVDPLPEADWTYNVVRVDAGFTERVRREARQEMARWFAALLAGVARRLSRAWRRLLASRATVVPGAARGYHG
;
A
#
# COMPACT_ATOMS: atom_id res chain seq x y z
N MET A 1 -3.08 -2.05 26.17
CA MET A 1 -2.32 -0.98 25.51
C MET A 1 -3.11 0.30 25.69
N ASP A 2 -2.52 1.32 26.31
CA ASP A 2 -3.21 2.56 26.66
C ASP A 2 -3.76 3.26 25.41
N THR A 3 -5.07 3.13 25.19
CA THR A 3 -5.82 3.90 24.19
C THR A 3 -6.19 5.26 24.77
N GLY A 4 -5.19 6.05 25.14
CA GLY A 4 -5.40 7.44 25.55
C GLY A 4 -5.93 8.24 24.37
N ILE A 5 -6.96 9.06 24.61
CA ILE A 5 -7.43 10.05 23.63
C ILE A 5 -6.35 11.13 23.51
N LEU A 6 -5.87 11.37 22.29
CA LEU A 6 -4.92 12.44 22.02
C LEU A 6 -5.66 13.75 21.81
N TYR A 7 -5.24 14.78 22.54
CA TYR A 7 -5.71 16.15 22.36
C TYR A 7 -4.79 16.88 21.37
N ASP A 8 -5.38 17.66 20.46
CA ASP A 8 -4.65 18.47 19.50
C ASP A 8 -3.96 19.68 20.17
N LYS A 9 -2.73 19.47 20.64
CA LYS A 9 -1.90 20.57 21.15
C LYS A 9 -1.28 21.33 19.98
N HIS A 10 -0.95 22.61 20.17
CA HIS A 10 -0.16 23.37 19.20
C HIS A 10 1.25 22.77 19.01
N GLY A 11 1.76 22.06 20.01
CA GLY A 11 3.01 21.30 19.90
C GLY A 11 2.83 19.98 19.13
N ARG A 12 3.86 19.60 18.36
CA ARG A 12 3.90 18.36 17.59
C ARG A 12 4.01 17.14 18.50
N GLN A 13 3.04 16.24 18.42
CA GLN A 13 3.04 14.96 19.14
C GLN A 13 3.44 13.85 18.17
N LEU A 14 4.43 13.04 18.54
CA LEU A 14 4.93 11.94 17.73
C LEU A 14 4.44 10.61 18.29
N HIS A 15 3.96 9.73 17.41
CA HIS A 15 3.46 8.41 17.79
C HIS A 15 4.02 7.35 16.84
N GLY A 16 4.47 6.24 17.41
CA GLY A 16 4.72 4.99 16.69
C GLY A 16 3.49 4.10 16.79
N LEU A 17 3.10 3.46 15.69
CA LEU A 17 1.96 2.57 15.57
C LEU A 17 2.41 1.29 14.84
N ALA A 18 2.12 0.13 15.41
CA ALA A 18 2.25 -1.16 14.73
C ALA A 18 1.07 -1.39 13.77
N ALA A 19 1.18 -2.36 12.86
CA ALA A 19 0.05 -2.67 11.96
C ALA A 19 -1.19 -3.06 12.76
N GLY A 20 -2.32 -2.43 12.46
CA GLY A 20 -3.59 -2.62 13.16
C GLY A 20 -3.78 -1.77 14.41
N ASP A 21 -2.74 -1.06 14.88
CA ASP A 21 -2.88 -0.13 16.00
C ASP A 21 -3.79 1.05 15.62
N ILE A 22 -4.63 1.44 16.58
CA ILE A 22 -5.60 2.52 16.43
C ILE A 22 -5.26 3.65 17.39
N SER A 23 -5.16 4.87 16.85
CA SER A 23 -5.04 6.10 17.61
C SER A 23 -6.27 6.98 17.42
N ARG A 24 -6.72 7.60 18.51
CA ARG A 24 -7.91 8.48 18.52
C ARG A 24 -7.48 9.90 18.85
N VAL A 25 -7.85 10.84 18.00
CA VAL A 25 -7.53 12.26 18.14
C VAL A 25 -8.83 13.05 18.16
N ILE A 26 -9.01 13.94 19.14
CA ILE A 26 -10.09 14.93 19.07
C ILE A 26 -9.65 16.02 18.09
N GLY A 27 -10.18 15.94 16.87
CA GLY A 27 -9.90 16.87 15.79
C GLY A 27 -10.68 18.17 15.92
N ARG A 28 -10.04 19.25 15.51
CA ARG A 28 -10.62 20.57 15.29
C ARG A 28 -10.21 21.03 13.89
N ARG A 29 -10.87 22.06 13.38
CA ARG A 29 -10.41 22.73 12.16
C ARG A 29 -8.93 23.13 12.32
N GLY A 30 -8.11 22.68 11.38
CA GLY A 30 -6.66 22.90 11.40
C GLY A 30 -5.85 21.82 12.12
N THR A 31 -6.47 20.76 12.67
CA THR A 31 -5.74 19.57 13.11
C THR A 31 -5.09 18.89 11.91
N VAL A 32 -3.81 18.57 12.02
CA VAL A 32 -3.02 17.93 10.97
C VAL A 32 -2.47 16.60 11.48
N ILE A 33 -2.66 15.57 10.67
CA ILE A 33 -2.09 14.23 10.88
C ILE A 33 -1.11 13.98 9.74
N ARG A 34 0.19 14.04 10.03
CA ARG A 34 1.26 13.80 9.06
C ARG A 34 1.79 12.39 9.24
N CYS A 35 1.73 11.59 8.19
CA CYS A 35 2.39 10.28 8.16
C CYS A 35 3.87 10.49 7.83
N LEU A 36 4.76 10.10 8.75
CA LEU A 36 6.21 10.24 8.62
C LEU A 36 6.84 9.02 7.95
N SER A 37 6.38 7.83 8.35
CA SER A 37 6.73 6.53 7.79
C SER A 37 5.50 5.61 7.82
N GLY A 38 5.50 4.59 6.96
CA GLY A 38 4.39 3.63 6.87
C GLY A 38 3.22 4.14 6.03
N LEU A 39 2.02 3.71 6.41
CA LEU A 39 0.76 3.99 5.72
C LEU A 39 -0.37 3.99 6.75
N ILE A 40 -1.18 5.05 6.76
CA ILE A 40 -2.33 5.14 7.67
C ILE A 40 -3.64 5.25 6.92
N TRP A 41 -4.68 4.67 7.49
CA TRP A 41 -6.07 4.97 7.19
C TRP A 41 -6.60 5.97 8.22
N VAL A 42 -7.33 6.97 7.76
CA VAL A 42 -7.88 8.04 8.58
C VAL A 42 -9.35 8.19 8.23
N THR A 43 -10.19 8.21 9.25
CA THR A 43 -11.61 8.55 9.15
C THR A 43 -11.94 9.61 10.19
N GLN A 44 -12.90 10.48 9.90
CA GLN A 44 -13.31 11.55 10.80
C GLN A 44 -14.84 11.61 10.90
N ASP A 45 -15.34 11.76 12.13
CA ASP A 45 -16.75 12.03 12.36
C ASP A 45 -17.20 13.32 11.65
N GLY A 46 -18.27 13.22 10.86
CA GLY A 46 -18.77 14.29 10.00
C GLY A 46 -18.05 14.45 8.65
N ASP A 47 -17.00 13.68 8.36
CA ASP A 47 -16.41 13.55 7.02
C ASP A 47 -16.95 12.27 6.36
N PRO A 48 -17.69 12.34 5.23
CA PRO A 48 -18.23 11.16 4.58
C PRO A 48 -17.15 10.32 3.87
N LEU A 49 -15.91 10.81 3.77
CA LEU A 49 -14.83 10.15 3.08
C LEU A 49 -13.78 9.61 4.05
N ASP A 50 -13.35 8.40 3.76
CA ASP A 50 -12.15 7.82 4.36
C ASP A 50 -10.91 8.18 3.54
N HIS A 51 -9.78 8.34 4.22
CA HIS A 51 -8.53 8.78 3.62
C HIS A 51 -7.42 7.77 3.89
N VAL A 52 -6.63 7.46 2.87
CA VAL A 52 -5.37 6.73 3.03
C VAL A 52 -4.23 7.72 2.90
N VAL A 53 -3.44 7.89 3.96
CA VAL A 53 -2.35 8.86 4.05
C VAL A 53 -1.01 8.12 4.07
N PRO A 54 -0.24 8.17 2.98
CA PRO A 54 1.05 7.52 2.91
C PRO A 54 2.15 8.36 3.54
N ALA A 55 3.30 7.73 3.78
CA ALA A 55 4.50 8.40 4.28
C ALA A 55 4.85 9.66 3.48
N GLY A 56 5.14 10.74 4.20
CA GLY A 56 5.44 12.06 3.66
C GLY A 56 4.22 12.95 3.46
N ALA A 57 3.02 12.38 3.32
CA ALA A 57 1.78 13.11 3.14
C ALA A 57 1.12 13.49 4.48
N ARG A 58 0.09 14.32 4.40
CA ARG A 58 -0.70 14.74 5.56
C ARG A 58 -2.18 14.78 5.26
N TYR A 59 -2.98 14.46 6.27
CA TYR A 59 -4.39 14.78 6.36
C TYR A 59 -4.56 16.08 7.15
N CYS A 60 -5.45 16.96 6.69
CA CYS A 60 -5.81 18.18 7.39
C CYS A 60 -7.31 18.13 7.65
N SER A 61 -7.71 18.32 8.91
CA SER A 61 -9.12 18.32 9.30
C SER A 61 -9.76 19.67 8.98
N GLY A 62 -10.81 19.64 8.14
CA GLY A 62 -11.62 20.81 7.80
C GLY A 62 -12.68 21.18 8.84
N SER A 63 -13.03 20.26 9.74
CA SER A 63 -14.11 20.40 10.73
C SER A 63 -13.71 19.89 12.11
N SER A 64 -14.53 20.09 13.14
CA SER A 64 -14.33 19.42 14.43
C SER A 64 -14.96 18.04 14.44
N GLY A 65 -14.34 17.07 15.10
CA GLY A 65 -14.87 15.71 15.22
C GLY A 65 -13.83 14.73 15.77
N LEU A 66 -14.27 13.51 16.09
CA LEU A 66 -13.34 12.44 16.43
C LEU A 66 -12.63 11.96 15.16
N ILE A 67 -11.30 12.00 15.15
CA ILE A 67 -10.48 11.42 14.09
C ILE A 67 -9.92 10.10 14.59
N VAL A 68 -10.10 9.04 13.79
CA VAL A 68 -9.54 7.72 14.05
C VAL A 68 -8.46 7.45 13.02
N VAL A 69 -7.27 7.11 13.50
CA VAL A 69 -6.12 6.74 12.67
C VAL A 69 -5.81 5.27 12.91
N SER A 70 -5.72 4.49 11.85
CA SER A 70 -5.25 3.10 11.90
C SER A 70 -3.99 2.94 11.06
N ALA A 71 -2.98 2.28 11.61
CA ALA A 71 -1.77 1.93 10.86
C ALA A 71 -2.01 0.68 10.00
N LEU A 72 -1.73 0.77 8.71
CA LEU A 72 -1.86 -0.33 7.75
C LEU A 72 -0.56 -1.12 7.54
N ARG A 73 0.57 -0.61 8.05
CA ARG A 73 1.90 -1.23 7.95
C ARG A 73 2.62 -1.15 9.29
N ASP A 74 3.52 -2.09 9.53
CA ASP A 74 4.47 -2.04 10.63
C ASP A 74 5.46 -0.87 10.45
N ASP A 75 5.99 -0.35 11.56
CA ASP A 75 6.85 0.86 11.61
C ASP A 75 6.16 2.14 11.09
N THR A 76 4.85 2.24 11.28
CA THR A 76 4.12 3.47 11.00
C THR A 76 4.44 4.52 12.07
N ARG A 77 4.84 5.71 11.63
CA ARG A 77 5.07 6.85 12.53
C ARG A 77 4.25 8.03 12.07
N ILE A 78 3.51 8.63 12.99
CA ILE A 78 2.69 9.80 12.71
C ILE A 78 3.10 10.98 13.59
N ALA A 79 2.82 12.17 13.08
CA ALA A 79 2.83 13.39 13.85
C ALA A 79 1.45 14.03 13.85
N VAL A 80 0.95 14.36 15.04
CA VAL A 80 -0.31 15.09 15.23
C VAL A 80 0.02 16.49 15.75
N TYR A 81 -0.51 17.52 15.12
CA TYR A 81 -0.30 18.91 15.52
C TYR A 81 -1.44 19.79 15.00
N ARG A 82 -1.54 21.01 15.53
CA ARG A 82 -2.50 22.00 15.06
C ARG A 82 -1.79 23.10 14.27
N VAL A 83 -2.39 23.50 13.15
CA VAL A 83 -1.99 24.68 12.38
C VAL A 83 -3.13 25.67 12.46
N ASP A 84 -2.83 26.93 12.77
CA ASP A 84 -3.85 27.98 12.74
C ASP A 84 -4.34 28.14 11.30
N PRO A 85 -5.66 28.05 11.06
CA PRO A 85 -6.18 28.22 9.73
C PRO A 85 -5.93 29.67 9.28
N LEU A 86 -4.96 29.86 8.38
CA LEU A 86 -4.87 31.09 7.60
C LEU A 86 -6.22 31.34 6.89
N PRO A 87 -6.63 32.60 6.69
CA PRO A 87 -7.98 32.92 6.24
C PRO A 87 -8.34 32.21 4.93
N GLU A 88 -9.50 31.54 4.96
CA GLU A 88 -10.36 30.93 3.92
C GLU A 88 -9.79 30.22 2.68
N ALA A 89 -8.49 30.23 2.40
CA ALA A 89 -7.96 29.56 1.23
C ALA A 89 -7.84 28.04 1.45
N ASP A 90 -8.67 27.29 0.72
CA ASP A 90 -8.35 25.97 0.16
C ASP A 90 -8.31 24.78 1.13
N TRP A 91 -9.16 24.79 2.17
CA TRP A 91 -9.40 23.63 3.05
C TRP A 91 -10.59 22.78 2.60
N THR A 92 -11.28 23.18 1.53
CA THR A 92 -12.52 22.56 1.02
C THR A 92 -12.31 21.17 0.44
N TYR A 93 -11.05 20.74 0.30
CA TYR A 93 -10.72 19.34 0.15
C TYR A 93 -9.73 18.98 1.25
N ASN A 94 -10.00 17.88 1.95
CA ASN A 94 -9.03 17.17 2.77
C ASN A 94 -7.94 16.61 1.83
N VAL A 95 -7.20 17.49 1.17
CA VAL A 95 -6.20 17.14 0.17
C VAL A 95 -5.10 16.46 0.96
N VAL A 96 -5.02 15.14 0.79
CA VAL A 96 -3.78 14.40 1.02
C VAL A 96 -2.73 15.10 0.17
N ARG A 97 -2.03 16.08 0.75
CA ARG A 97 -0.96 16.79 0.07
C ARG A 97 0.20 15.83 -0.01
N VAL A 98 0.22 15.14 -1.13
CA VAL A 98 1.31 14.35 -1.64
C VAL A 98 2.49 15.29 -1.84
N ASP A 99 3.52 15.14 -1.01
CA ASP A 99 4.78 15.88 -1.17
C ASP A 99 5.45 15.50 -2.50
N ALA A 100 6.24 16.40 -3.09
CA ALA A 100 6.94 16.15 -4.36
C ALA A 100 7.86 14.90 -4.31
N GLY A 101 8.37 14.53 -3.12
CA GLY A 101 9.13 13.29 -2.93
C GLY A 101 8.27 12.02 -2.87
N PHE A 102 6.94 12.11 -2.74
CA PHE A 102 6.05 10.96 -2.71
C PHE A 102 5.68 10.44 -4.10
N THR A 103 5.41 11.31 -5.08
CA THR A 103 5.15 10.88 -6.47
C THR A 103 6.32 10.09 -7.03
N GLU A 104 7.55 10.50 -6.71
CA GLU A 104 8.78 9.81 -7.11
C GLU A 104 8.90 8.43 -6.44
N ARG A 105 8.56 8.33 -5.15
CA ARG A 105 8.61 7.07 -4.39
C ARG A 105 7.50 6.11 -4.76
N VAL A 106 6.27 6.57 -4.94
CA VAL A 106 5.16 5.75 -5.44
C VAL A 106 5.43 5.24 -6.84
N ARG A 107 6.00 6.07 -7.74
CA ARG A 107 6.43 5.58 -9.05
C ARG A 107 7.52 4.51 -8.95
N ARG A 108 8.43 4.59 -7.96
CA ARG A 108 9.46 3.57 -7.73
C ARG A 108 8.88 2.29 -7.10
N GLU A 109 8.04 2.40 -6.08
CA GLU A 109 7.40 1.27 -5.41
C GLU A 109 6.41 0.56 -6.33
N ALA A 110 5.58 1.29 -7.08
CA ALA A 110 4.66 0.72 -8.07
C ALA A 110 5.41 -0.06 -9.17
N ARG A 111 6.57 0.45 -9.63
CA ARG A 111 7.43 -0.29 -10.57
C ARG A 111 8.01 -1.56 -9.97
N GLN A 112 8.36 -1.56 -8.68
CA GLN A 112 8.93 -2.73 -8.01
C GLN A 112 7.87 -3.80 -7.70
N GLU A 113 6.67 -3.40 -7.28
CA GLU A 113 5.56 -4.33 -7.04
C GLU A 113 5.02 -4.91 -8.35
N MET A 114 4.88 -4.10 -9.42
CA MET A 114 4.56 -4.62 -10.75
C MET A 114 5.64 -5.57 -11.26
N ALA A 115 6.93 -5.26 -11.10
CA ALA A 115 8.01 -6.13 -11.54
C ALA A 115 8.01 -7.49 -10.80
N ARG A 116 7.72 -7.49 -9.49
CA ARG A 116 7.61 -8.73 -8.70
C ARG A 116 6.41 -9.56 -9.12
N TRP A 117 5.26 -8.93 -9.36
CA TRP A 117 4.07 -9.61 -9.87
C TRP A 117 4.31 -10.21 -11.28
N PHE A 118 4.91 -9.46 -12.20
CA PHE A 118 5.27 -9.93 -13.53
C PHE A 118 6.30 -11.06 -13.52
N ALA A 119 7.33 -10.98 -12.68
CA ALA A 119 8.34 -12.03 -12.54
C ALA A 119 7.74 -13.35 -12.01
N ALA A 120 6.85 -13.26 -11.03
CA ALA A 120 6.15 -14.43 -10.48
C ALA A 120 5.22 -15.08 -11.53
N LEU A 121 4.53 -14.26 -12.33
CA LEU A 121 3.65 -14.73 -13.41
C LEU A 121 4.44 -15.46 -14.52
N LEU A 122 5.54 -14.86 -15.00
CA LEU A 122 6.40 -15.43 -16.03
C LEU A 122 7.07 -16.74 -15.58
N ALA A 123 7.52 -16.80 -14.31
CA ALA A 123 8.09 -18.02 -13.74
C ALA A 123 7.07 -19.16 -13.60
N GLY A 124 5.79 -18.85 -13.41
CA GLY A 124 4.70 -19.83 -13.42
C GLY A 124 4.46 -20.44 -14.80
N VAL A 125 4.43 -19.60 -15.84
CA VAL A 125 4.19 -20.01 -17.23
C VAL A 125 5.35 -20.84 -17.78
N ALA A 126 6.60 -20.44 -17.56
CA ALA A 126 7.78 -21.18 -18.00
C ALA A 126 7.86 -22.59 -17.38
N ARG A 127 7.44 -22.73 -16.12
CA ARG A 127 7.38 -24.04 -15.44
C ARG A 127 6.30 -24.97 -15.98
N ARG A 128 5.19 -24.44 -16.50
CA ARG A 128 4.13 -25.24 -17.15
C ARG A 128 4.55 -25.67 -18.56
N LEU A 129 5.11 -24.75 -19.34
CA LEU A 129 5.58 -25.03 -20.70
C LEU A 129 6.74 -26.05 -20.73
N SER A 130 7.71 -25.93 -19.83
CA SER A 130 8.84 -26.86 -19.76
C SER A 130 8.44 -28.30 -19.39
N ARG A 131 7.35 -28.49 -18.63
CA ARG A 131 6.80 -29.83 -18.34
C ARG A 131 6.06 -30.40 -19.54
N ALA A 132 5.32 -29.57 -20.26
CA ALA A 132 4.62 -29.98 -21.49
C ALA A 132 5.63 -30.38 -22.58
N TRP A 133 6.68 -29.59 -22.78
CA TRP A 133 7.74 -29.91 -23.74
C TRP A 133 8.56 -31.14 -23.38
N ARG A 134 8.88 -31.38 -22.10
CA ARG A 134 9.54 -32.63 -21.69
C ARG A 134 8.69 -33.87 -21.95
N ARG A 135 7.36 -33.78 -21.78
CA ARG A 135 6.44 -34.87 -22.11
C ARG A 135 6.34 -35.12 -23.61
N LEU A 136 6.33 -34.06 -24.42
CA LEU A 136 6.31 -34.15 -25.89
C LEU A 136 7.63 -34.68 -26.48
N LEU A 137 8.78 -34.32 -25.90
CA LEU A 137 10.08 -34.84 -26.33
C LEU A 137 10.29 -36.31 -25.93
N ALA A 138 9.79 -36.74 -24.76
CA ALA A 138 9.87 -38.14 -24.33
C ALA A 138 8.99 -39.08 -25.16
N SER A 139 7.87 -38.59 -25.70
CA SER A 139 6.95 -39.38 -26.55
C SER A 139 7.42 -39.52 -28.01
N ARG A 140 8.46 -38.80 -28.42
CA ARG A 140 9.10 -38.94 -29.74
C ARG A 140 10.28 -39.92 -29.79
N ALA A 141 10.66 -40.53 -28.66
CA ALA A 141 11.81 -41.43 -28.57
C ALA A 141 11.44 -42.94 -28.68
N THR A 142 10.16 -43.29 -28.85
CA THR A 142 9.68 -44.70 -28.87
C THR A 142 9.31 -45.22 -30.27
N VAL A 143 9.97 -44.76 -31.34
CA VAL A 143 9.78 -45.34 -32.68
C VAL A 143 11.12 -45.59 -33.38
N VAL A 144 11.65 -46.81 -33.29
CA VAL A 144 12.65 -47.41 -34.21
C VAL A 144 12.55 -48.95 -34.08
N PRO A 145 12.79 -49.78 -35.12
CA PRO A 145 12.24 -49.81 -36.48
C PRO A 145 11.70 -51.23 -36.86
N GLY A 146 11.21 -51.36 -38.09
CA GLY A 146 10.51 -52.52 -38.62
C GLY A 146 11.25 -53.87 -38.61
N ALA A 147 10.50 -54.92 -38.29
CA ALA A 147 10.81 -56.29 -38.64
C ALA A 147 10.40 -56.54 -40.10
N ALA A 148 11.36 -56.45 -41.01
CA ALA A 148 11.21 -56.91 -42.39
C ALA A 148 11.12 -58.44 -42.41
N ARG A 149 9.96 -58.99 -42.80
CA ARG A 149 9.81 -60.41 -43.17
C ARG A 149 10.01 -60.55 -44.66
N GLY A 150 11.05 -61.30 -45.04
CA GLY A 150 11.44 -61.58 -46.41
C GLY A 150 10.46 -62.50 -47.13
N TYR A 151 10.41 -62.30 -48.45
CA TYR A 151 9.82 -63.19 -49.44
C TYR A 151 10.67 -64.47 -49.56
N HIS A 152 10.03 -65.63 -49.60
CA HIS A 152 10.56 -66.84 -50.23
C HIS A 152 9.61 -67.23 -51.35
N GLY A 153 10.15 -67.22 -52.58
CA GLY A 153 9.66 -68.05 -53.67
C GLY A 153 10.38 -69.39 -53.68
#